data_AF-A0A420SI08-F1
#
_entry.id   AF-A0A420SI08-F1
#
_cell.length_a   1.000
_cell.length_b   1.000
_cell.length_c   1.000
_cell.angle_alpha   90.00
_cell.angle_beta   90.00
_cell.angle_gamma   90.00
#
_symmetry.space_group_name_H-M   'P 1'
#
loop_
_entity.id
_entity.type
_entity.pdbx_description
1 polymer ?
#
loop_
_entity_poly.entity_id
_entity_poly.type
_entity_poly.pdbx_seq_one_letter_code
_entity_poly.pdbx_strand_id
1 'polypeptide(L)'
;MGLLSLSYTRPKYVSRQSFRNNTSSDSLSDAEKSDATDNSSSSRSSTGIPDSLSFDRIIGGGTCPPMTLRDLMTYLIYVEHAAENLQFYLWFQDYEKRFNANPTPDLKLAPEWTRAMQDEAVIKIRKEQSDKMRKESEAAAIFKGSDFEKKAGSQDRNMSAVDPFATPPQSSKGDDSSIYTASCTMNSLNAMSHQSQASDAFNMAGTQQPFTIQPFREEINRVISTYIMEGAPRQLNLSSSEQKAVIVALSKTTHPSAFRSVFKTVDSSLRHQAHPNFIRWSICNGNPARVFFARSLGVGLIAAGIVAGLILTLSNAGRGYRALAAVALVLGISTLVAAYKGMCVVLHGMHHRHVRPWELFVDSENVEDTQKQSFDSFGSKNSYEDEPWVVKYEKRNVVRKVFDREIWIQEPALRQIQDTIFVQAILASVLLGGIITAIFVAVPGGHFF
;
A
#
# COMPACT_ATOMS: atom_id res chain seq x y z
N MET A 1 -24.38 7.10 18.42
CA MET A 1 -23.86 6.21 17.35
C MET A 1 -23.45 4.90 18.00
N GLY A 2 -23.85 3.74 17.46
CA GLY A 2 -23.67 2.44 18.10
C GLY A 2 -22.30 1.81 17.84
N LEU A 3 -21.92 0.85 18.69
CA LEU A 3 -20.76 -0.02 18.49
C LEU A 3 -20.99 -0.91 17.25
N LEU A 4 -19.90 -1.27 16.56
CA LEU A 4 -19.96 -2.38 15.60
C LEU A 4 -20.21 -3.70 16.35
N SER A 5 -20.68 -4.71 15.63
CA SER A 5 -20.84 -6.06 16.16
C SER A 5 -19.60 -6.51 16.95
N LEU A 6 -19.80 -7.12 18.11
CA LEU A 6 -18.70 -7.69 18.91
C LEU A 6 -17.97 -8.82 18.18
N SER A 7 -18.53 -9.37 17.09
CA SER A 7 -17.86 -10.30 16.17
C SER A 7 -16.90 -9.61 15.19
N TYR A 8 -16.79 -8.28 15.23
CA TYR A 8 -15.89 -7.51 14.39
C TYR A 8 -14.46 -8.06 14.43
N THR A 9 -13.88 -8.29 13.25
CA THR A 9 -12.51 -8.74 13.11
C THR A 9 -11.77 -7.75 12.21
N ARG A 10 -10.62 -7.26 12.70
CA ARG A 10 -9.75 -6.37 11.92
C ARG A 10 -9.35 -7.05 10.59
N PRO A 11 -9.33 -6.33 9.46
CA PRO A 11 -8.90 -6.89 8.19
C PRO A 11 -7.52 -7.56 8.29
N LYS A 12 -7.39 -8.71 7.61
CA LYS A 12 -6.11 -9.41 7.49
C LYS A 12 -5.19 -8.61 6.56
N TYR A 13 -3.89 -8.64 6.85
CA TYR A 13 -2.90 -8.04 5.97
C TYR A 13 -2.84 -8.84 4.66
N VAL A 14 -2.91 -8.14 3.53
CA VAL A 14 -2.80 -8.73 2.20
C VAL A 14 -1.38 -8.45 1.69
N SER A 15 -0.55 -9.48 1.64
CA SER A 15 0.81 -9.34 1.10
C SER A 15 0.78 -9.26 -0.42
N ARG A 16 1.72 -8.50 -1.01
CA ARG A 16 1.87 -8.38 -2.48
C ARG A 16 2.02 -9.75 -3.16
N GLN A 17 2.71 -10.68 -2.52
CA GLN A 17 2.88 -12.05 -3.04
C GLN A 17 1.57 -12.85 -2.98
N SER A 18 0.83 -12.77 -1.86
CA SER A 18 -0.46 -13.44 -1.73
C SER A 18 -1.48 -12.88 -2.71
N PHE A 19 -1.47 -11.57 -2.95
CA PHE A 19 -2.32 -10.93 -3.94
C PHE A 19 -1.98 -11.43 -5.35
N ARG A 20 -0.70 -11.40 -5.73
CA ARG A 20 -0.24 -11.86 -7.05
C ARG A 20 -0.62 -13.31 -7.34
N ASN A 21 -0.47 -14.19 -6.36
CA ASN A 21 -0.81 -15.61 -6.51
C ASN A 21 -2.32 -15.82 -6.74
N ASN A 22 -3.16 -15.09 -6.01
CA ASN A 22 -4.61 -15.16 -6.19
C ASN A 22 -5.06 -14.58 -7.55
N THR A 23 -4.44 -13.48 -8.01
CA THR A 23 -4.74 -12.91 -9.33
C THR A 23 -4.26 -13.80 -10.47
N SER A 24 -3.14 -14.53 -10.29
CA SER A 24 -2.65 -15.49 -11.30
C SER A 24 -3.52 -16.74 -11.41
N SER A 25 -4.19 -17.17 -10.33
CA SER A 25 -5.14 -18.27 -10.39
C SER A 25 -6.45 -17.89 -11.08
N ASP A 26 -6.94 -16.67 -10.87
CA ASP A 26 -8.17 -16.19 -11.54
C ASP A 26 -7.98 -15.97 -13.05
N SER A 27 -6.78 -15.55 -13.47
CA SER A 27 -6.47 -15.35 -14.89
C SER A 27 -6.27 -16.66 -15.69
N LEU A 28 -6.23 -17.82 -15.02
CA LEU A 28 -6.30 -19.15 -15.64
C LEU A 28 -7.75 -19.64 -15.81
N SER A 29 -8.71 -19.13 -15.02
CA SER A 29 -10.13 -19.54 -15.07
C SER A 29 -11.02 -18.68 -15.96
N ASP A 30 -10.57 -17.49 -16.38
CA ASP A 30 -11.34 -16.59 -17.27
C ASP A 30 -11.49 -17.13 -18.71
N ALA A 31 -10.88 -18.27 -19.05
CA ALA A 31 -11.01 -18.91 -20.37
C ALA A 31 -12.26 -19.81 -20.52
N GLU A 32 -13.04 -20.08 -19.47
CA GLU A 32 -14.13 -21.08 -19.53
C GLU A 32 -15.52 -20.62 -19.06
N LYS A 33 -15.77 -19.32 -18.80
CA LYS A 33 -17.13 -18.85 -18.46
C LYS A 33 -17.53 -17.57 -19.17
N SER A 34 -17.92 -17.69 -20.43
CA SER A 34 -18.91 -16.81 -21.05
C SER A 34 -20.32 -17.37 -20.78
N ASP A 35 -21.23 -16.47 -20.41
CA ASP A 35 -22.68 -16.65 -20.14
C ASP A 35 -23.08 -17.26 -18.79
N ALA A 36 -23.19 -16.39 -17.77
CA ALA A 36 -24.27 -16.42 -16.78
C ALA A 36 -24.26 -15.15 -15.90
N THR A 37 -25.32 -14.34 -16.06
CA THR A 37 -25.94 -13.46 -15.05
C THR A 37 -25.07 -12.42 -14.30
N ASP A 38 -25.24 -11.17 -14.73
CA ASP A 38 -25.19 -9.98 -13.89
C ASP A 38 -26.10 -10.17 -12.65
N ASN A 39 -25.50 -10.50 -11.50
CA ASN A 39 -25.98 -10.22 -10.14
C ASN A 39 -25.08 -10.91 -9.08
N SER A 40 -23.76 -10.73 -9.16
CA SER A 40 -22.84 -11.13 -8.10
C SER A 40 -21.83 -10.05 -7.75
N SER A 41 -22.29 -8.80 -7.66
CA SER A 41 -21.57 -7.66 -7.07
C SER A 41 -21.44 -7.75 -5.53
N SER A 42 -21.48 -8.97 -4.97
CA SER A 42 -21.23 -9.27 -3.55
C SER A 42 -19.89 -10.00 -3.33
N SER A 43 -18.99 -9.97 -4.32
CA SER A 43 -17.68 -10.58 -4.26
C SER A 43 -16.81 -9.95 -3.16
N ARG A 44 -16.83 -10.60 -1.99
CA ARG A 44 -15.85 -10.46 -0.90
C ARG A 44 -15.61 -9.00 -0.52
N SER A 45 -16.64 -8.32 0.00
CA SER A 45 -16.39 -7.19 0.89
C SER A 45 -15.36 -7.65 1.92
N SER A 46 -14.19 -7.00 1.92
CA SER A 46 -13.11 -7.24 2.84
C SER A 46 -13.68 -7.39 4.26
N THR A 47 -13.61 -8.60 4.81
CA THR A 47 -14.23 -8.92 6.09
C THR A 47 -13.76 -7.92 7.14
N GLY A 48 -14.70 -7.19 7.75
CA GLY A 48 -14.39 -6.20 8.79
C GLY A 48 -14.05 -4.79 8.32
N ILE A 49 -14.47 -4.36 7.12
CA ILE A 49 -14.49 -2.94 6.73
C ILE A 49 -15.94 -2.46 6.64
N PRO A 50 -16.35 -1.42 7.38
CA PRO A 50 -17.70 -0.87 7.29
C PRO A 50 -17.89 -0.06 6.00
N ASP A 51 -19.12 0.01 5.49
CA ASP A 51 -19.45 0.74 4.25
C ASP A 51 -19.10 2.24 4.31
N SER A 52 -19.09 2.83 5.52
CA SER A 52 -18.64 4.21 5.75
C SER A 52 -17.17 4.44 5.41
N LEU A 53 -16.35 3.39 5.46
CA LEU A 53 -14.94 3.39 5.10
C LEU A 53 -14.68 2.63 3.80
N SER A 54 -15.68 2.50 2.93
CA SER A 54 -15.51 1.89 1.61
C SER A 54 -14.50 2.68 0.78
N PHE A 55 -13.85 2.00 -0.17
CA PHE A 55 -12.88 2.64 -1.06
C PHE A 55 -13.51 3.84 -1.80
N ASP A 56 -14.71 3.67 -2.33
CA ASP A 56 -15.41 4.72 -3.08
C ASP A 56 -15.74 5.94 -2.22
N ARG A 57 -16.05 5.76 -0.92
CA ARG A 57 -16.25 6.86 0.03
C ARG A 57 -14.97 7.66 0.26
N ILE A 58 -13.83 6.97 0.37
CA ILE A 58 -12.52 7.60 0.59
C ILE A 58 -12.09 8.38 -0.66
N ILE A 59 -12.19 7.76 -1.84
CA ILE A 59 -11.85 8.41 -3.12
C ILE A 59 -12.79 9.59 -3.38
N GLY A 60 -14.08 9.47 -3.08
CA GLY A 60 -15.07 10.53 -3.22
C GLY A 60 -14.98 11.66 -2.20
N GLY A 61 -14.03 11.62 -1.25
CA GLY A 61 -13.88 12.66 -0.22
C GLY A 61 -14.98 12.68 0.84
N GLY A 62 -15.70 11.57 1.01
CA GLY A 62 -16.79 11.43 1.98
C GLY A 62 -16.35 11.04 3.40
N THR A 63 -15.05 11.03 3.67
CA THR A 63 -14.44 10.61 4.95
C THR A 63 -13.62 11.74 5.56
N CYS A 64 -13.43 11.68 6.88
CA CYS A 64 -12.63 12.65 7.64
C CYS A 64 -11.23 12.10 7.98
N PRO A 65 -10.27 12.96 8.37
CA PRO A 65 -8.96 12.51 8.83
C PRO A 65 -9.05 11.51 10.01
N PRO A 66 -8.22 10.45 10.02
CA PRO A 66 -7.12 10.12 9.11
C PRO A 66 -7.50 9.16 7.96
N MET A 67 -8.73 9.25 7.46
CA MET A 67 -9.27 8.32 6.46
C MET A 67 -9.55 9.01 5.12
N THR A 68 -8.96 10.17 4.84
CA THR A 68 -9.18 10.92 3.60
C THR A 68 -8.40 10.33 2.41
N LEU A 69 -8.75 10.74 1.19
CA LEU A 69 -7.96 10.43 -0.02
C LEU A 69 -6.47 10.82 0.15
N ARG A 70 -6.22 11.95 0.80
CA ARG A 70 -4.86 12.42 1.12
C ARG A 70 -4.13 11.48 2.07
N ASP A 71 -4.82 11.00 3.11
CA ASP A 71 -4.24 10.04 4.05
C ASP A 71 -3.91 8.71 3.36
N LEU A 72 -4.75 8.28 2.41
CA LEU A 72 -4.49 7.11 1.57
C LEU A 72 -3.27 7.32 0.66
N MET A 73 -3.16 8.46 -0.02
CA MET A 73 -2.00 8.79 -0.86
C MET A 73 -0.71 8.78 -0.05
N THR A 74 -0.74 9.45 1.10
CA THR A 74 0.36 9.54 2.07
C THR A 74 0.78 8.15 2.56
N TYR A 75 -0.18 7.28 2.88
CA TYR A 75 0.07 5.89 3.23
C TYR A 75 0.75 5.12 2.10
N LEU A 76 0.30 5.30 0.86
CA LEU A 76 0.88 4.64 -0.30
C LEU A 76 2.30 5.13 -0.62
N ILE A 77 2.64 6.37 -0.29
CA ILE A 77 4.00 6.91 -0.46
C ILE A 77 4.93 6.36 0.63
N TYR A 78 4.58 6.56 1.89
CA TYR A 78 5.51 6.35 3.01
C TYR A 78 5.45 4.96 3.65
N VAL A 79 4.41 4.16 3.38
CA VAL A 79 4.22 2.86 4.04
C VAL A 79 4.15 1.69 3.06
N GLU A 80 3.29 1.77 2.04
CA GLU A 80 3.13 0.65 1.09
C GLU A 80 4.02 0.77 -0.16
N HIS A 81 4.53 1.97 -0.45
CA HIS A 81 5.37 2.29 -1.62
C HIS A 81 4.73 1.86 -2.94
N ALA A 82 3.47 2.25 -3.12
CA ALA A 82 2.63 1.90 -4.28
C ALA A 82 1.72 3.06 -4.72
N ALA A 83 2.19 4.30 -4.54
CA ALA A 83 1.42 5.51 -4.82
C ALA A 83 1.10 5.70 -6.31
N GLU A 84 1.94 5.15 -7.20
CA GLU A 84 1.76 5.17 -8.64
C GLU A 84 0.42 4.57 -9.08
N ASN A 85 -0.08 3.57 -8.36
CA ASN A 85 -1.38 2.96 -8.64
C ASN A 85 -2.52 3.97 -8.43
N LEU A 86 -2.51 4.71 -7.32
CA LEU A 86 -3.54 5.69 -7.03
C LEU A 86 -3.44 6.91 -7.96
N GLN A 87 -2.22 7.36 -8.26
CA GLN A 87 -1.98 8.47 -9.18
C GLN A 87 -2.47 8.12 -10.60
N PHE A 88 -2.15 6.92 -11.10
CA PHE A 88 -2.66 6.42 -12.38
C PHE A 88 -4.18 6.27 -12.37
N TYR A 89 -4.76 5.75 -11.28
CA TYR A 89 -6.21 5.59 -11.14
C TYR A 89 -6.95 6.92 -11.25
N LEU A 90 -6.51 7.93 -10.49
CA LEU A 90 -7.11 9.27 -10.51
C LEU A 90 -6.93 9.94 -11.88
N TRP A 91 -5.74 9.81 -12.46
CA TRP A 91 -5.47 10.28 -13.82
C TRP A 91 -6.41 9.63 -14.84
N PHE A 92 -6.57 8.31 -14.80
CA PHE A 92 -7.40 7.59 -15.77
C PHE A 92 -8.88 7.98 -15.67
N GLN A 93 -9.40 8.15 -14.44
CA GLN A 93 -10.77 8.63 -14.25
C GLN A 93 -11.00 10.03 -14.82
N ASP A 94 -10.03 10.93 -14.64
CA ASP A 94 -10.08 12.27 -15.22
C ASP A 94 -9.93 12.23 -16.75
N TYR A 95 -9.03 11.40 -17.26
CA TYR A 95 -8.82 11.16 -18.68
C TYR A 95 -10.09 10.67 -19.37
N GLU A 96 -10.76 9.66 -18.81
CA GLU A 96 -12.01 9.11 -19.34
C GLU A 96 -13.13 10.17 -19.36
N LYS A 97 -13.25 10.98 -18.30
CA LYS A 97 -14.21 12.09 -18.24
C LYS A 97 -13.91 13.12 -19.33
N ARG A 98 -12.66 13.56 -19.47
CA ARG A 98 -12.25 14.56 -20.48
C ARG A 98 -12.42 14.06 -21.91
N PHE A 99 -12.13 12.78 -22.14
CA PHE A 99 -12.30 12.13 -23.44
C PHE A 99 -13.79 12.08 -23.83
N ASN A 100 -14.67 11.76 -22.89
CA ASN A 100 -16.12 11.65 -23.14
C ASN A 100 -16.83 13.02 -23.18
N ALA A 101 -16.34 14.03 -22.47
CA ALA A 101 -16.99 15.34 -22.36
C ALA A 101 -16.90 16.19 -23.64
N ASN A 102 -15.88 16.00 -24.47
CA ASN A 102 -15.61 16.85 -25.63
C ASN A 102 -15.67 16.07 -26.94
N PRO A 103 -16.86 15.78 -27.50
CA PRO A 103 -17.00 15.11 -28.80
C PRO A 103 -16.53 15.99 -29.97
N THR A 104 -15.21 16.18 -30.10
CA THR A 104 -14.57 16.73 -31.28
C THR A 104 -14.66 15.73 -32.43
N PRO A 105 -14.69 16.19 -33.70
CA PRO A 105 -14.65 15.29 -34.85
C PRO A 105 -13.42 14.38 -34.86
N ASP A 106 -12.32 14.84 -34.24
CA ASP A 106 -11.04 14.12 -34.13
C ASP A 106 -11.12 12.86 -33.26
N LEU A 107 -12.12 12.73 -32.39
CA LEU A 107 -12.34 11.50 -31.62
C LEU A 107 -12.64 10.28 -32.50
N LYS A 108 -13.20 10.49 -33.70
CA LYS A 108 -13.38 9.41 -34.69
C LYS A 108 -12.05 8.78 -35.12
N LEU A 109 -10.94 9.51 -34.96
CA LEU A 109 -9.60 9.02 -35.26
C LEU A 109 -9.06 8.07 -34.17
N ALA A 110 -9.65 8.08 -32.98
CA ALA A 110 -9.30 7.21 -31.85
C ALA A 110 -10.41 6.16 -31.61
N PRO A 111 -10.50 5.12 -32.45
CA PRO A 111 -11.55 4.11 -32.32
C PRO A 111 -11.41 3.29 -31.03
N GLU A 112 -12.50 2.70 -30.57
CA GLU A 112 -12.49 1.85 -29.38
C GLU A 112 -11.56 0.63 -29.57
N TRP A 113 -10.70 0.40 -28.58
CA TRP A 113 -10.01 -0.89 -28.41
C TRP A 113 -11.00 -1.98 -27.94
N THR A 114 -11.48 -2.78 -28.89
CA THR A 114 -12.48 -3.84 -28.63
C THR A 114 -11.86 -5.03 -27.90
N ARG A 115 -12.70 -5.83 -27.21
CA ARG A 115 -12.24 -7.06 -26.52
C ARG A 115 -11.60 -8.06 -27.48
N ALA A 116 -12.18 -8.25 -28.67
CA ALA A 116 -11.61 -9.15 -29.68
C ALA A 116 -10.18 -8.73 -30.09
N MET A 117 -9.92 -7.43 -30.27
CA MET A 117 -8.58 -6.92 -30.58
C MET A 117 -7.60 -7.12 -29.42
N GLN A 118 -8.09 -6.95 -28.18
CA GLN A 118 -7.31 -7.21 -26.98
C GLN A 118 -6.91 -8.69 -26.88
N ASP A 119 -7.86 -9.60 -27.07
CA ASP A 119 -7.64 -11.04 -26.98
C ASP A 119 -6.69 -11.51 -28.08
N GLU A 120 -6.86 -11.02 -29.31
CA GLU A 120 -5.95 -11.31 -30.42
C GLU A 120 -4.51 -10.84 -30.11
N ALA A 121 -4.35 -9.64 -29.55
CA ALA A 121 -3.05 -9.11 -29.16
C ALA A 121 -2.40 -9.95 -28.04
N VAL A 122 -3.16 -10.34 -27.02
CA VAL A 122 -2.67 -11.19 -25.93
C VAL A 122 -2.28 -12.59 -26.43
N ILE A 123 -3.07 -13.19 -27.33
CA ILE A 123 -2.75 -14.48 -27.96
C ILE A 123 -1.43 -14.39 -28.73
N LYS A 124 -1.24 -13.32 -29.53
CA LYS A 124 0.02 -13.10 -30.26
C LYS A 124 1.21 -12.97 -29.31
N ILE A 125 1.08 -12.14 -28.27
CA ILE A 125 2.14 -11.95 -27.26
C ILE A 125 2.48 -13.28 -26.56
N ARG A 126 1.47 -14.05 -26.17
CA ARG A 126 1.68 -15.37 -25.52
C ARG A 126 2.38 -16.35 -26.45
N LYS A 127 1.99 -16.39 -27.72
CA LYS A 127 2.63 -17.25 -28.73
C LYS A 127 4.09 -16.84 -28.96
N GLU A 128 4.37 -15.55 -29.08
CA GLU A 128 5.74 -15.05 -29.20
C GLU A 128 6.59 -15.38 -27.96
N GLN A 129 6.01 -15.27 -26.76
CA GLN A 129 6.68 -15.67 -25.52
C GLN A 129 6.96 -17.18 -25.49
N SER A 130 6.02 -18.04 -25.89
CA SER A 130 6.24 -19.49 -25.94
C SER A 130 7.29 -19.88 -26.99
N ASP A 131 7.27 -19.23 -28.15
CA ASP A 131 8.24 -19.48 -29.22
C ASP A 131 9.65 -19.04 -28.79
N LYS A 132 9.76 -17.91 -28.08
CA LYS A 132 11.02 -17.44 -27.50
C LYS A 132 11.54 -18.42 -26.44
N MET A 133 10.70 -18.86 -25.50
CA MET A 133 11.09 -19.85 -24.49
C MET A 133 11.53 -21.18 -25.11
N ARG A 134 10.86 -21.64 -26.16
CA ARG A 134 11.25 -22.84 -26.90
C ARG A 134 12.63 -22.69 -27.54
N LYS A 135 12.88 -21.57 -28.23
CA LYS A 135 14.19 -21.28 -28.83
C LYS A 135 15.30 -21.17 -27.78
N GLU A 136 15.02 -20.55 -26.64
CA GLU A 136 15.96 -20.48 -25.52
C GLU A 136 16.25 -21.86 -24.93
N SER A 137 15.26 -22.74 -24.83
CA SER A 137 15.45 -24.13 -24.42
C SER A 137 16.31 -24.92 -25.42
N GLU A 138 16.07 -24.74 -26.73
CA GLU A 138 16.86 -25.36 -27.80
C GLU A 138 18.31 -24.83 -27.78
N ALA A 139 18.51 -23.53 -27.60
CA ALA A 139 19.84 -22.93 -27.45
C ALA A 139 20.55 -23.42 -26.18
N ALA A 140 19.87 -23.47 -25.04
CA ALA A 140 20.41 -23.98 -23.78
C ALA A 140 20.80 -25.46 -23.88
N ALA A 141 20.07 -26.27 -24.66
CA ALA A 141 20.41 -27.66 -24.91
C ALA A 141 21.74 -27.81 -25.68
N ILE A 142 22.09 -26.87 -26.56
CA ILE A 142 23.37 -26.86 -27.30
C ILE A 142 24.56 -26.61 -26.35
N PHE A 143 24.39 -25.78 -25.32
CA PHE A 143 25.44 -25.47 -24.36
C PHE A 143 25.57 -26.49 -23.21
N LYS A 144 24.75 -27.53 -23.20
CA LYS A 144 24.77 -28.57 -22.17
C LYS A 144 26.07 -29.37 -22.22
N GLY A 145 26.84 -29.38 -21.12
CA GLY A 145 28.17 -29.98 -21.05
C GLY A 145 29.34 -29.07 -21.46
N SER A 146 29.08 -27.81 -21.82
CA SER A 146 30.13 -26.80 -22.02
C SER A 146 30.39 -26.00 -20.74
N ASP A 147 31.55 -25.33 -20.65
CA ASP A 147 31.83 -24.38 -19.54
C ASP A 147 30.84 -23.19 -19.49
N PHE A 148 30.05 -23.01 -20.55
CA PHE A 148 28.96 -22.01 -20.64
C PHE A 148 27.59 -22.57 -20.22
N GLU A 149 27.52 -23.82 -19.73
CA GLU A 149 26.29 -24.38 -19.19
C GLU A 149 25.84 -23.58 -17.97
N LYS A 150 24.74 -22.85 -18.11
CA LYS A 150 24.15 -22.07 -17.02
C LYS A 150 23.57 -23.03 -15.96
N LYS A 151 24.36 -23.35 -14.92
CA LYS A 151 23.92 -24.18 -13.79
C LYS A 151 22.72 -23.54 -13.09
N ALA A 152 21.54 -24.09 -13.33
CA ALA A 152 20.31 -23.74 -12.62
C ALA A 152 20.47 -24.06 -11.12
N GLY A 153 20.83 -23.05 -10.33
CA GLY A 153 21.04 -23.21 -8.88
C GLY A 153 22.01 -22.21 -8.25
N SER A 154 22.81 -21.49 -9.04
CA SER A 154 23.52 -20.31 -8.52
C SER A 154 22.58 -19.11 -8.54
N GLN A 155 21.92 -18.84 -7.41
CA GLN A 155 21.57 -17.45 -7.10
C GLN A 155 22.87 -16.65 -7.17
N ASP A 156 22.89 -15.60 -7.97
CA ASP A 156 23.89 -14.54 -7.92
C ASP A 156 23.91 -13.90 -6.51
N ARG A 157 24.63 -14.55 -5.60
CA ARG A 157 25.25 -13.94 -4.43
C ARG A 157 26.73 -13.83 -4.73
N ASN A 158 27.09 -12.90 -5.60
CA ASN A 158 28.37 -12.18 -5.65
C ASN A 158 28.56 -11.51 -7.03
N MET A 159 27.91 -10.37 -7.25
CA MET A 159 28.48 -9.33 -8.12
C MET A 159 29.25 -8.37 -7.22
N SER A 160 30.45 -8.79 -6.84
CA SER A 160 31.53 -7.93 -6.37
C SER A 160 32.82 -8.36 -7.07
N ALA A 161 32.74 -8.47 -8.39
CA ALA A 161 33.92 -8.31 -9.23
C ALA A 161 33.99 -6.81 -9.57
N VAL A 162 34.59 -6.06 -8.65
CA VAL A 162 35.05 -4.70 -8.88
C VAL A 162 36.04 -4.78 -10.03
N ASP A 163 35.72 -4.12 -11.15
CA ASP A 163 36.72 -3.78 -12.16
C ASP A 163 37.76 -2.85 -11.51
N PRO A 164 39.02 -3.26 -11.33
CA PRO A 164 40.01 -2.47 -10.60
C PRO A 164 40.51 -1.24 -11.38
N PHE A 165 40.03 -1.00 -12.61
CA PHE A 165 40.49 0.12 -13.44
C PHE A 165 39.38 0.95 -14.12
N ALA A 166 38.11 0.73 -13.82
CA ALA A 166 37.03 1.59 -14.32
C ALA A 166 36.67 2.70 -13.33
N THR A 167 37.40 3.82 -13.41
CA THR A 167 36.95 5.11 -12.82
C THR A 167 36.57 6.05 -13.97
N PRO A 168 35.27 6.31 -14.23
CA PRO A 168 34.88 7.43 -15.09
C PRO A 168 35.04 8.74 -14.29
N PRO A 169 35.58 9.82 -14.89
CA PRO A 169 35.79 11.07 -14.16
C PRO A 169 34.44 11.73 -13.82
N GLN A 170 34.22 12.01 -12.53
CA GLN A 170 33.29 13.06 -12.11
C GLN A 170 33.86 14.41 -12.53
N SER A 171 33.40 14.95 -13.65
CA SER A 171 33.58 16.37 -13.93
C SER A 171 32.50 17.15 -13.20
N SER A 172 32.95 17.92 -12.21
CA SER A 172 32.27 19.06 -11.63
C SER A 172 31.89 20.08 -12.70
N LYS A 173 30.64 20.53 -12.70
CA LYS A 173 30.27 21.89 -13.09
C LYS A 173 29.24 22.42 -12.12
N GLY A 174 29.68 23.35 -11.29
CA GLY A 174 28.83 24.25 -10.53
C GLY A 174 28.28 25.36 -11.43
N ASP A 175 27.15 25.89 -10.96
CA ASP A 175 26.59 27.23 -11.09
C ASP A 175 26.50 27.89 -12.47
N ASP A 176 25.28 28.27 -12.86
CA ASP A 176 24.94 29.68 -12.78
C ASP A 176 23.43 29.92 -12.72
N SER A 177 23.08 30.81 -11.80
CA SER A 177 21.77 31.40 -11.61
C SER A 177 21.32 32.19 -12.84
N SER A 178 20.12 31.91 -13.33
CA SER A 178 19.09 32.87 -13.74
C SER A 178 18.05 32.12 -14.58
N ILE A 179 16.79 32.52 -14.47
CA ILE A 179 15.82 32.65 -15.58
C ILE A 179 14.45 32.86 -14.92
N TYR A 180 14.12 34.14 -14.73
CA TYR A 180 12.75 34.62 -14.60
C TYR A 180 12.15 34.83 -16.00
N THR A 181 12.28 33.88 -16.94
CA THR A 181 11.66 33.99 -18.29
C THR A 181 11.69 32.68 -19.11
N ALA A 182 10.99 31.59 -18.73
CA ALA A 182 10.94 30.40 -19.62
C ALA A 182 9.82 29.36 -19.36
N SER A 183 8.56 29.74 -19.10
CA SER A 183 7.50 28.71 -19.00
C SER A 183 7.12 28.07 -20.35
N CYS A 184 7.41 28.71 -21.48
CA CYS A 184 6.99 28.21 -22.80
C CYS A 184 8.00 27.26 -23.46
N THR A 185 9.31 27.42 -23.21
CA THR A 185 10.38 26.62 -23.83
C THR A 185 10.65 25.30 -23.11
N MET A 186 10.45 25.22 -21.78
CA MET A 186 10.60 23.98 -21.01
C MET A 186 9.55 22.91 -21.39
N ASN A 187 8.30 23.31 -21.64
CA ASN A 187 7.24 22.35 -22.00
C ASN A 187 7.51 21.67 -23.35
N SER A 188 8.12 22.35 -24.31
CA SER A 188 8.45 21.78 -25.62
C SER A 188 9.61 20.79 -25.53
N LEU A 189 10.66 21.10 -24.76
CA LEU A 189 11.80 20.19 -24.55
C LEU A 189 11.38 18.91 -23.80
N ASN A 190 10.54 19.04 -22.76
CA ASN A 190 10.00 17.88 -22.04
C ASN A 190 9.01 17.08 -22.91
N ALA A 191 8.19 17.73 -23.73
CA ALA A 191 7.32 17.02 -24.68
C ALA A 191 8.11 16.19 -25.69
N MET A 192 9.21 16.74 -26.22
CA MET A 192 10.11 16.01 -27.12
C MET A 192 10.80 14.82 -26.42
N SER A 193 11.19 14.97 -25.13
CA SER A 193 11.78 13.85 -24.38
C SER A 193 10.77 12.73 -24.15
N HIS A 194 9.54 13.03 -23.73
CA HIS A 194 8.50 12.02 -23.53
C HIS A 194 8.09 11.34 -24.83
N GLN A 195 8.08 12.06 -25.95
CA GLN A 195 7.83 11.47 -27.26
C GLN A 195 8.93 10.46 -27.63
N SER A 196 10.21 10.83 -27.50
CA SER A 196 11.34 9.93 -27.80
C SER A 196 11.31 8.66 -26.94
N GLN A 197 11.03 8.82 -25.64
CA GLN A 197 10.86 7.72 -24.70
C GLN A 197 9.69 6.82 -25.11
N ALA A 198 8.50 7.36 -25.36
CA ALA A 198 7.37 6.56 -25.83
C ALA A 198 7.70 5.80 -27.13
N SER A 199 8.46 6.45 -28.02
CA SER A 199 9.01 5.88 -29.25
C SER A 199 9.86 4.63 -29.00
N ASP A 200 10.73 4.68 -28.00
CA ASP A 200 11.57 3.55 -27.58
C ASP A 200 10.73 2.43 -26.96
N ALA A 201 9.72 2.78 -26.16
CA ALA A 201 8.78 1.80 -25.59
C ALA A 201 8.01 1.03 -26.69
N PHE A 202 7.57 1.69 -27.77
CA PHE A 202 6.95 1.00 -28.91
C PHE A 202 7.95 0.05 -29.60
N ASN A 203 9.17 0.52 -29.85
CA ASN A 203 10.22 -0.30 -30.45
C ASN A 203 10.55 -1.55 -29.60
N MET A 204 10.64 -1.39 -28.27
CA MET A 204 10.87 -2.49 -27.32
C MET A 204 9.69 -3.49 -27.28
N ALA A 205 8.47 -3.02 -27.49
CA ALA A 205 7.29 -3.87 -27.61
C ALA A 205 7.18 -4.55 -28.98
N GLY A 206 8.07 -4.24 -29.94
CA GLY A 206 8.02 -4.76 -31.30
C GLY A 206 6.88 -4.16 -32.13
N THR A 207 6.37 -2.99 -31.74
CA THR A 207 5.30 -2.30 -32.45
C THR A 207 5.81 -1.06 -33.16
N GLN A 208 5.20 -0.77 -34.31
CA GLN A 208 5.52 0.42 -35.08
C GLN A 208 5.02 1.67 -34.34
N GLN A 209 5.78 2.76 -34.47
CA GLN A 209 5.39 4.03 -33.88
C GLN A 209 4.11 4.56 -34.52
N PRO A 210 3.15 5.04 -33.71
CA PRO A 210 1.93 5.63 -34.24
C PRO A 210 2.24 6.97 -34.93
N PHE A 211 2.15 7.02 -36.25
CA PHE A 211 2.06 8.28 -37.00
C PHE A 211 0.61 8.75 -37.01
N THR A 212 0.20 9.46 -35.95
CA THR A 212 -1.22 9.79 -35.75
C THR A 212 -1.43 11.19 -35.17
N ILE A 213 -2.52 11.81 -35.59
CA ILE A 213 -3.07 13.08 -35.08
C ILE A 213 -4.22 12.84 -34.07
N GLN A 214 -4.30 11.63 -33.50
CA GLN A 214 -5.33 11.28 -32.51
C GLN A 214 -5.32 12.24 -31.30
N PRO A 215 -6.50 12.53 -30.72
CA PRO A 215 -6.60 13.41 -29.57
C PRO A 215 -5.84 12.83 -28.36
N PHE A 216 -5.33 13.73 -27.51
CA PHE A 216 -4.57 13.40 -26.29
C PHE A 216 -3.29 12.57 -26.51
N ARG A 217 -2.75 12.49 -27.74
CA ARG A 217 -1.55 11.69 -28.04
C ARG A 217 -0.33 12.09 -27.19
N GLU A 218 -0.10 13.38 -26.98
CA GLU A 218 1.01 13.85 -26.14
C GLU A 218 0.87 13.40 -24.69
N GLU A 219 -0.36 13.45 -24.14
CA GLU A 219 -0.66 12.98 -22.79
C GLU A 219 -0.42 11.47 -22.69
N ILE A 220 -0.85 10.68 -23.68
CA ILE A 220 -0.58 9.24 -23.74
C ILE A 220 0.92 8.93 -23.78
N ASN A 221 1.72 9.70 -24.53
CA ASN A 221 3.17 9.55 -24.54
C ASN A 221 3.77 9.80 -23.15
N ARG A 222 3.28 10.81 -22.42
CA ARG A 222 3.68 11.06 -21.02
C ARG A 222 3.32 9.89 -20.12
N VAL A 223 2.10 9.34 -20.23
CA VAL A 223 1.66 8.17 -19.46
C VAL A 223 2.55 6.97 -19.74
N ILE A 224 2.89 6.71 -21.01
CA ILE A 224 3.80 5.63 -21.38
C ILE A 224 5.13 5.80 -20.67
N SER A 225 5.76 6.97 -20.78
CA SER A 225 7.05 7.23 -20.14
C SER A 225 7.03 7.29 -18.60
N THR A 226 5.86 7.55 -17.99
CA THR A 226 5.75 7.74 -16.52
C THR A 226 5.32 6.47 -15.80
N TYR A 227 4.38 5.71 -16.37
CA TYR A 227 3.71 4.59 -15.71
C TYR A 227 3.91 3.23 -16.38
N ILE A 228 4.13 3.19 -17.70
CA ILE A 228 4.07 1.93 -18.45
C ILE A 228 5.46 1.43 -18.82
N MET A 229 6.36 2.29 -19.29
CA MET A 229 7.68 1.93 -19.76
C MET A 229 8.50 1.20 -18.67
N GLU A 230 9.35 0.27 -19.09
CA GLU A 230 10.30 -0.37 -18.19
C GLU A 230 11.32 0.64 -17.63
N GLY A 231 11.47 0.70 -16.31
CA GLY A 231 12.31 1.70 -15.65
C GLY A 231 11.67 3.08 -15.54
N ALA A 232 10.38 3.22 -15.85
CA ALA A 232 9.66 4.48 -15.68
C ALA A 232 9.67 4.94 -14.21
N PRO A 233 9.68 6.27 -13.95
CA PRO A 233 9.79 6.81 -12.60
C PRO A 233 8.65 6.38 -11.67
N ARG A 234 7.46 6.11 -12.22
CA ARG A 234 6.28 5.62 -11.49
C ARG A 234 5.74 4.35 -12.16
N GLN A 235 6.64 3.46 -12.57
CA GLN A 235 6.30 2.22 -13.26
C GLN A 235 5.27 1.40 -12.47
N LEU A 236 4.13 1.11 -13.11
CA LEU A 236 3.08 0.26 -12.55
C LEU A 236 3.56 -1.19 -12.45
N ASN A 237 3.06 -1.90 -11.43
CA ASN A 237 3.37 -3.31 -11.21
C ASN A 237 2.57 -4.23 -12.16
N LEU A 238 2.84 -4.13 -13.46
CA LEU A 238 2.22 -4.93 -14.51
C LEU A 238 3.04 -6.16 -14.86
N SER A 239 2.40 -7.24 -15.31
CA SER A 239 3.13 -8.33 -15.94
C SER A 239 3.73 -7.87 -17.28
N SER A 240 4.83 -8.51 -17.71
CA SER A 240 5.45 -8.18 -19.01
C SER A 240 4.52 -8.36 -20.20
N SER A 241 3.56 -9.30 -20.11
CA SER A 241 2.53 -9.50 -21.13
C SER A 241 1.51 -8.36 -21.13
N GLU A 242 1.02 -7.94 -19.95
CA GLU A 242 0.08 -6.80 -19.84
C GLU A 242 0.72 -5.49 -20.28
N GLN A 243 1.97 -5.23 -19.88
CA GLN A 243 2.73 -4.05 -20.26
C GLN A 243 2.88 -3.98 -21.80
N LYS A 244 3.24 -5.09 -22.44
CA LYS A 244 3.29 -5.16 -23.91
C LYS A 244 1.92 -4.97 -24.56
N ALA A 245 0.88 -5.62 -24.02
CA ALA A 245 -0.47 -5.54 -24.56
C ALA A 245 -1.01 -4.10 -24.53
N VAL A 246 -0.76 -3.34 -23.46
CA VAL A 246 -1.18 -1.94 -23.39
C VAL A 246 -0.37 -1.07 -24.37
N ILE A 247 0.94 -1.29 -24.52
CA ILE A 247 1.76 -0.55 -25.51
C ILE A 247 1.25 -0.82 -26.93
N VAL A 248 0.90 -2.08 -27.24
CA VAL A 248 0.29 -2.46 -28.53
C VAL A 248 -1.05 -1.74 -28.72
N ALA A 249 -1.91 -1.68 -27.71
CA ALA A 249 -3.18 -0.97 -27.80
C ALA A 249 -2.98 0.54 -28.03
N LEU A 250 -2.06 1.16 -27.28
CA LEU A 250 -1.76 2.59 -27.37
C LEU A 250 -1.09 3.01 -28.68
N SER A 251 -0.42 2.07 -29.37
CA SER A 251 0.10 2.28 -30.73
C SER A 251 -1.03 2.39 -31.77
N LYS A 252 -2.25 1.93 -31.46
CA LYS A 252 -3.38 1.94 -32.40
C LYS A 252 -4.41 3.02 -32.07
N THR A 253 -4.67 3.27 -30.79
CA THR A 253 -5.70 4.22 -30.36
C THR A 253 -5.31 4.95 -29.08
N THR A 254 -5.81 6.16 -28.90
CA THR A 254 -5.79 6.88 -27.62
C THR A 254 -7.06 6.64 -26.80
N HIS A 255 -8.05 5.91 -27.32
CA HIS A 255 -9.32 5.68 -26.63
C HIS A 255 -9.11 5.06 -25.22
N PRO A 256 -9.85 5.48 -24.16
CA PRO A 256 -9.70 4.97 -22.78
C PRO A 256 -9.75 3.45 -22.66
N SER A 257 -10.50 2.78 -23.53
CA SER A 257 -10.57 1.31 -23.57
C SER A 257 -9.23 0.61 -23.84
N ALA A 258 -8.22 1.30 -24.39
CA ALA A 258 -6.86 0.77 -24.52
C ALA A 258 -6.22 0.43 -23.16
N PHE A 259 -6.61 1.12 -22.09
CA PHE A 259 -6.13 0.87 -20.73
C PHE A 259 -6.97 -0.12 -19.94
N ARG A 260 -8.03 -0.69 -20.52
CA ARG A 260 -9.02 -1.53 -19.80
C ARG A 260 -8.38 -2.59 -18.89
N SER A 261 -7.40 -3.34 -19.40
CA SER A 261 -6.71 -4.36 -18.62
C SER A 261 -5.87 -3.76 -17.48
N VAL A 262 -5.09 -2.72 -17.78
CA VAL A 262 -4.22 -2.03 -16.81
C VAL A 262 -5.04 -1.41 -15.70
N PHE A 263 -6.14 -0.72 -16.05
CA PHE A 263 -7.04 -0.14 -15.08
C PHE A 263 -7.70 -1.20 -14.19
N LYS A 264 -8.13 -2.34 -14.74
CA LYS A 264 -8.65 -3.47 -13.93
C LYS A 264 -7.61 -3.97 -12.93
N THR A 265 -6.34 -4.12 -13.35
CA THR A 265 -5.24 -4.56 -12.48
C THR A 265 -4.96 -3.54 -11.37
N VAL A 266 -4.90 -2.25 -11.71
CA VAL A 266 -4.67 -1.17 -10.74
C VAL A 266 -5.84 -1.02 -9.77
N ASP A 267 -7.08 -0.98 -10.26
CA ASP A 267 -8.29 -0.89 -9.44
C ASP A 267 -8.40 -2.08 -8.47
N SER A 268 -8.14 -3.30 -8.94
CA SER A 268 -8.09 -4.50 -8.10
C SER A 268 -7.00 -4.40 -7.01
N SER A 269 -5.80 -3.93 -7.35
CA SER A 269 -4.73 -3.72 -6.38
C SER A 269 -5.12 -2.69 -5.32
N LEU A 270 -5.73 -1.57 -5.73
CA LEU A 270 -6.20 -0.54 -4.81
C LEU A 270 -7.31 -1.05 -3.89
N ARG A 271 -8.32 -1.73 -4.43
CA ARG A 271 -9.51 -2.18 -3.68
C ARG A 271 -9.27 -3.40 -2.80
N HIS A 272 -8.42 -4.33 -3.24
CA HIS A 272 -8.28 -5.63 -2.59
C HIS A 272 -6.96 -5.82 -1.84
N GLN A 273 -5.97 -4.95 -2.08
CA GLN A 273 -4.71 -4.95 -1.33
C GLN A 273 -4.55 -3.65 -0.55
N ALA A 274 -4.42 -2.51 -1.24
CA ALA A 274 -4.04 -1.25 -0.60
C ALA A 274 -5.09 -0.75 0.39
N HIS A 275 -6.37 -0.77 0.01
CA HIS A 275 -7.46 -0.28 0.84
C HIS A 275 -7.61 -1.10 2.15
N PRO A 276 -7.73 -2.44 2.15
CA PRO A 276 -7.76 -3.22 3.38
C PRO A 276 -6.51 -3.02 4.26
N ASN A 277 -5.33 -2.90 3.64
CA ASN A 277 -4.08 -2.64 4.37
C ASN A 277 -4.05 -1.25 5.00
N PHE A 278 -4.54 -0.23 4.30
CA PHE A 278 -4.72 1.13 4.80
C PHE A 278 -5.68 1.18 5.98
N ILE A 279 -6.90 0.62 5.85
CA ILE A 279 -7.87 0.56 6.96
C ILE A 279 -7.24 -0.16 8.15
N ARG A 280 -6.63 -1.32 7.90
CA ARG A 280 -5.94 -2.10 8.93
C ARG A 280 -4.91 -1.24 9.65
N TRP A 281 -4.06 -0.51 8.93
CA TRP A 281 -3.00 0.33 9.47
C TRP A 281 -3.55 1.53 10.26
N SER A 282 -4.58 2.20 9.76
CA SER A 282 -5.20 3.37 10.38
C SER A 282 -5.90 3.07 11.70
N ILE A 283 -6.33 1.83 11.95
CA ILE A 283 -6.87 1.39 13.25
C ILE A 283 -5.83 1.53 14.38
N CYS A 284 -4.53 1.39 14.07
CA CYS A 284 -3.47 1.54 15.08
C CYS A 284 -3.29 3.01 15.47
N ASN A 285 -3.62 3.34 16.72
CA ASN A 285 -3.52 4.70 17.25
C ASN A 285 -2.10 5.07 17.71
N GLY A 286 -1.25 4.09 18.06
CA GLY A 286 0.11 4.32 18.54
C GLY A 286 1.17 4.05 17.48
N ASN A 287 2.31 4.75 17.57
CA ASN A 287 3.51 4.36 16.83
C ASN A 287 4.15 3.09 17.43
N PRO A 288 5.11 2.44 16.73
CA PRO A 288 5.72 1.21 17.21
C PRO A 288 6.34 1.32 18.61
N ALA A 289 6.95 2.46 18.96
CA ALA A 289 7.54 2.68 20.27
C ALA A 289 6.49 2.69 21.39
N ARG A 290 5.38 3.42 21.21
CA ARG A 290 4.28 3.47 22.21
C ARG A 290 3.55 2.15 22.32
N VAL A 291 3.36 1.42 21.21
CA VAL A 291 2.76 0.09 21.23
C VAL A 291 3.66 -0.91 21.96
N PHE A 292 4.98 -0.86 21.73
CA PHE A 292 5.94 -1.67 22.47
C PHE A 292 5.89 -1.35 23.97
N PHE A 293 5.93 -0.07 24.34
CA PHE A 293 5.78 0.37 25.74
C PHE A 293 4.48 -0.15 26.37
N ALA A 294 3.35 -0.04 25.67
CA ALA A 294 2.07 -0.55 26.17
C ALA A 294 2.08 -2.07 26.36
N ARG A 295 2.74 -2.84 25.47
CA ARG A 295 2.92 -4.29 25.65
C ARG A 295 3.76 -4.61 26.89
N SER A 296 4.89 -3.92 27.07
CA SER A 296 5.74 -4.08 28.25
C SER A 296 5.00 -3.75 29.54
N LEU A 297 4.22 -2.66 29.56
CA LEU A 297 3.38 -2.29 30.70
C LEU A 297 2.32 -3.36 30.99
N GLY A 298 1.65 -3.88 29.95
CA GLY A 298 0.66 -4.96 30.10
C GLY A 298 1.27 -6.22 30.71
N VAL A 299 2.43 -6.67 30.21
CA VAL A 299 3.16 -7.82 30.76
C VAL A 299 3.60 -7.56 32.21
N GLY A 300 4.13 -6.37 32.50
CA GLY A 300 4.55 -5.98 33.85
C GLY A 300 3.39 -5.99 34.86
N LEU A 301 2.21 -5.49 34.49
CA LEU A 301 1.01 -5.51 35.32
C LEU A 301 0.51 -6.94 35.57
N ILE A 302 0.55 -7.82 34.55
CA ILE A 302 0.21 -9.23 34.73
C ILE A 302 1.16 -9.89 35.71
N ALA A 303 2.47 -9.71 35.54
CA ALA A 303 3.48 -10.26 36.45
C ALA A 303 3.30 -9.75 37.88
N ALA A 304 3.07 -8.45 38.07
CA ALA A 304 2.78 -7.86 39.37
C ALA A 304 1.50 -8.44 40.00
N GLY A 305 0.44 -8.64 39.21
CA GLY A 305 -0.80 -9.27 39.66
C GLY A 305 -0.60 -10.73 40.11
N ILE A 306 0.19 -11.51 39.36
CA ILE A 306 0.55 -12.88 39.73
C ILE A 306 1.38 -12.89 41.03
N VAL A 307 2.39 -12.03 41.14
CA VAL A 307 3.23 -11.92 42.35
C VAL A 307 2.40 -11.51 43.56
N ALA A 308 1.52 -10.51 43.42
CA ALA A 308 0.61 -10.11 44.50
C ALA A 308 -0.34 -11.24 44.90
N GLY A 309 -0.88 -11.98 43.92
CA GLY A 309 -1.69 -13.18 44.16
C GLY A 309 -0.92 -14.23 44.97
N LEU A 310 0.32 -14.54 44.56
CA LEU A 310 1.19 -15.49 45.26
C LEU A 310 1.49 -15.03 46.70
N ILE A 311 1.91 -13.79 46.91
CA ILE A 311 2.18 -13.24 48.25
C ILE A 311 0.93 -13.36 49.14
N LEU A 312 -0.24 -12.96 48.64
CA LEU A 312 -1.49 -13.04 49.40
C LEU A 312 -1.93 -14.48 49.66
N THR A 313 -1.63 -15.43 48.77
CA THR A 313 -1.92 -16.86 49.01
C THR A 313 -1.03 -17.51 50.07
N LEU A 314 0.24 -17.09 50.14
CA LEU A 314 1.22 -17.60 51.11
C LEU A 314 1.06 -16.92 52.47
N SER A 315 0.52 -15.70 52.51
CA SER A 315 0.26 -14.95 53.74
C SER A 315 -0.89 -15.52 54.59
N ASN A 316 -0.99 -15.02 55.82
CA ASN A 316 -2.13 -15.22 56.72
C ASN A 316 -3.40 -14.42 56.34
N ALA A 317 -3.37 -13.64 55.26
CA ALA A 317 -4.53 -12.86 54.82
C ALA A 317 -5.70 -13.76 54.41
N GLY A 318 -6.92 -13.34 54.76
CA GLY A 318 -8.15 -14.03 54.38
C GLY A 318 -8.30 -14.17 52.86
N ARG A 319 -8.97 -15.23 52.40
CA ARG A 319 -9.10 -15.58 50.96
C ARG A 319 -9.63 -14.43 50.09
N GLY A 320 -10.50 -13.57 50.64
CA GLY A 320 -11.06 -12.42 49.92
C GLY A 320 -10.04 -11.40 49.45
N TYR A 321 -8.94 -11.19 50.18
CA TYR A 321 -7.91 -10.22 49.79
C TYR A 321 -7.20 -10.60 48.49
N ARG A 322 -7.16 -11.90 48.15
CA ARG A 322 -6.55 -12.40 46.91
C ARG A 322 -7.27 -11.91 45.67
N ALA A 323 -8.55 -11.53 45.79
CA ALA A 323 -9.30 -10.92 44.71
C ALA A 323 -8.73 -9.56 44.27
N LEU A 324 -7.92 -8.87 45.11
CA LEU A 324 -7.25 -7.63 44.72
C LEU A 324 -6.26 -7.83 43.57
N ALA A 325 -5.70 -9.03 43.40
CA ALA A 325 -4.86 -9.38 42.25
C ALA A 325 -5.62 -9.24 40.92
N ALA A 326 -6.96 -9.38 40.93
CA ALA A 326 -7.79 -9.23 39.74
C ALA A 326 -7.65 -7.85 39.09
N VAL A 327 -7.46 -6.80 39.88
CA VAL A 327 -7.33 -5.42 39.36
C VAL A 327 -6.11 -5.34 38.44
N ALA A 328 -4.95 -5.77 38.93
CA ALA A 328 -3.70 -5.77 38.15
C ALA A 328 -3.79 -6.72 36.94
N LEU A 329 -4.39 -7.90 37.10
CA LEU A 329 -4.56 -8.88 36.02
C LEU A 329 -5.48 -8.36 34.91
N VAL A 330 -6.65 -7.81 35.24
CA VAL A 330 -7.61 -7.28 34.27
C VAL A 330 -7.01 -6.08 33.54
N LEU A 331 -6.37 -5.14 34.25
CA LEU A 331 -5.69 -4.00 33.63
C LEU A 331 -4.53 -4.44 32.73
N GLY A 332 -3.73 -5.41 33.18
CA GLY A 332 -2.60 -5.93 32.40
C GLY A 332 -3.03 -6.68 31.15
N ILE A 333 -4.01 -7.60 31.26
CA ILE A 333 -4.52 -8.38 30.13
C ILE A 333 -5.25 -7.49 29.12
N SER A 334 -6.10 -6.56 29.57
CA SER A 334 -6.79 -5.63 28.64
C SER A 334 -5.79 -4.77 27.87
N THR A 335 -4.79 -4.22 28.56
CA THR A 335 -3.71 -3.44 27.96
C THR A 335 -2.93 -4.28 26.94
N LEU A 336 -2.57 -5.52 27.28
CA LEU A 336 -1.81 -6.40 26.40
C LEU A 336 -2.61 -6.81 25.15
N VAL A 337 -3.89 -7.17 25.30
CA VAL A 337 -4.78 -7.53 24.19
C VAL A 337 -5.00 -6.35 23.25
N ALA A 338 -5.25 -5.15 23.79
CA ALA A 338 -5.37 -3.93 23.00
C ALA A 338 -4.06 -3.59 22.26
N ALA A 339 -2.92 -3.67 22.96
CA ALA A 339 -1.61 -3.39 22.39
C ALA A 339 -1.16 -4.43 21.34
N TYR A 340 -1.61 -5.68 21.45
CA TYR A 340 -1.39 -6.68 20.41
C TYR A 340 -2.07 -6.29 19.09
N LYS A 341 -3.25 -5.68 19.18
CA LYS A 341 -3.97 -5.10 18.03
C LYS A 341 -3.43 -3.73 17.58
N GLY A 342 -2.39 -3.21 18.24
CA GLY A 342 -1.74 -1.95 17.91
C GLY A 342 -2.42 -0.71 18.50
N MET A 343 -3.20 -0.89 19.57
CA MET A 343 -3.88 0.21 20.26
C MET A 343 -3.28 0.45 21.65
N CYS A 344 -3.03 1.71 21.97
CA CYS A 344 -2.79 2.19 23.33
C CYS A 344 -4.13 2.59 23.96
N VAL A 345 -4.43 2.05 25.14
CA VAL A 345 -5.69 2.33 25.86
C VAL A 345 -5.81 3.81 26.25
N VAL A 346 -4.71 4.47 26.60
CA VAL A 346 -4.71 5.90 26.96
C VAL A 346 -5.10 6.76 25.76
N LEU A 347 -4.46 6.53 24.59
CA LEU A 347 -4.81 7.24 23.36
C LEU A 347 -6.25 6.97 22.93
N HIS A 348 -6.70 5.74 23.10
CA HIS A 348 -8.06 5.35 22.78
C HIS A 348 -9.08 6.13 23.63
N GLY A 349 -8.86 6.24 24.95
CA GLY A 349 -9.75 6.99 25.84
C GLY A 349 -9.85 8.48 25.50
N MET A 350 -8.83 9.04 24.83
CA MET A 350 -8.84 10.40 24.33
C MET A 350 -9.28 10.50 22.85
N HIS A 351 -9.63 9.39 22.20
CA HIS A 351 -9.84 9.28 20.76
C HIS A 351 -8.72 9.93 19.92
N HIS A 352 -7.48 9.83 20.42
CA HIS A 352 -6.30 10.39 19.81
C HIS A 352 -5.52 9.31 19.04
N ARG A 353 -4.76 9.75 18.03
CA ARG A 353 -3.69 8.97 17.39
C ARG A 353 -2.37 9.73 17.49
N HIS A 354 -1.25 9.02 17.41
CA HIS A 354 0.02 9.64 17.13
C HIS A 354 0.04 10.25 15.74
N VAL A 355 0.60 11.46 15.68
CA VAL A 355 0.96 12.13 14.44
C VAL A 355 2.05 11.31 13.75
N ARG A 356 1.94 11.14 12.43
CA ARG A 356 2.90 10.34 11.68
C ARG A 356 4.23 11.07 11.52
N PRO A 357 5.35 10.37 11.31
CA PRO A 357 6.67 10.99 11.19
C PRO A 357 6.73 12.14 10.18
N TRP A 358 6.18 11.95 8.99
CA TRP A 358 6.07 12.96 7.94
C TRP A 358 5.04 14.07 8.24
N GLU A 359 4.18 13.94 9.25
CA GLU A 359 3.27 14.99 9.72
C GLU A 359 3.87 15.78 10.91
N LEU A 360 4.93 15.27 11.56
CA LEU A 360 5.50 15.84 12.78
C LEU A 360 6.38 17.07 12.51
N PHE A 361 7.06 17.09 11.37
CA PHE A 361 8.14 18.05 11.08
C PHE A 361 7.84 18.99 9.90
N VAL A 362 6.62 18.94 9.36
CA VAL A 362 6.23 19.79 8.24
C VAL A 362 5.54 21.03 8.79
N ASP A 363 6.09 22.19 8.45
CA ASP A 363 5.46 23.49 8.71
C ASP A 363 4.24 23.66 7.79
N SER A 364 3.19 24.31 8.26
CA SER A 364 1.88 24.35 7.59
C SER A 364 1.93 24.77 6.11
N GLU A 365 2.87 25.64 5.71
CA GLU A 365 3.06 26.05 4.31
C GLU A 365 3.64 24.92 3.44
N ASN A 366 4.62 24.17 3.95
CA ASN A 366 5.25 23.06 3.23
C ASN A 366 4.32 21.84 3.06
N VAL A 367 3.29 21.73 3.92
CA VAL A 367 2.29 20.66 3.85
C VAL A 367 1.51 20.74 2.54
N GLU A 368 1.10 21.93 2.11
CA GLU A 368 0.30 22.10 0.91
C GLU A 368 1.09 21.80 -0.36
N ASP A 369 2.35 22.22 -0.42
CA ASP A 369 3.18 22.04 -1.61
C ASP A 369 3.59 20.58 -1.82
N THR A 370 4.00 19.88 -0.75
CA THR A 370 4.29 18.45 -0.79
C THR A 370 3.05 17.65 -1.21
N GLN A 371 1.87 18.07 -0.73
CA GLN A 371 0.60 17.44 -1.11
C GLN A 371 0.27 17.66 -2.58
N LYS A 372 0.39 18.89 -3.10
CA LYS A 372 0.13 19.18 -4.52
C LYS A 372 1.02 18.33 -5.42
N GLN A 373 2.30 18.17 -5.07
CA GLN A 373 3.23 17.32 -5.82
C GLN A 373 2.85 15.82 -5.77
N SER A 374 2.37 15.34 -4.63
CA SER A 374 1.96 13.93 -4.48
C SER A 374 0.75 13.53 -5.36
N PHE A 375 -0.09 14.49 -5.72
CA PHE A 375 -1.26 14.28 -6.59
C PHE A 375 -1.00 14.64 -8.05
N ASP A 376 0.16 15.21 -8.40
CA ASP A 376 0.53 15.46 -9.78
C ASP A 376 0.66 14.13 -10.53
N SER A 377 -0.15 13.92 -11.57
CA SER A 377 -0.14 12.69 -12.37
C SER A 377 1.16 12.48 -13.14
N PHE A 378 1.91 13.54 -13.46
CA PHE A 378 3.15 13.46 -14.24
C PHE A 378 4.37 13.99 -13.48
N GLY A 379 4.28 14.02 -12.15
CA GLY A 379 5.33 14.49 -11.28
C GLY A 379 6.56 13.56 -11.22
N SER A 380 7.54 13.95 -10.41
CA SER A 380 8.77 13.18 -10.18
C SER A 380 8.50 11.82 -9.50
N LYS A 381 9.53 10.96 -9.47
CA LYS A 381 9.50 9.66 -8.81
C LYS A 381 9.00 9.78 -7.36
N ASN A 382 8.17 8.83 -6.92
CA ASN A 382 7.68 8.73 -5.54
C ASN A 382 8.82 8.29 -4.60
N SER A 383 9.78 9.17 -4.32
CA SER A 383 10.90 8.95 -3.40
C SER A 383 10.77 9.85 -2.18
N TYR A 384 10.92 9.27 -0.98
CA TYR A 384 10.90 10.02 0.28
C TYR A 384 12.17 9.83 1.12
N GLU A 385 13.12 9.00 0.68
CA GLU A 385 14.30 8.63 1.48
C GLU A 385 15.17 9.84 1.84
N ASP A 386 15.20 10.83 0.94
CA ASP A 386 15.94 12.09 1.10
C ASP A 386 15.17 13.14 1.91
N GLU A 387 13.93 12.84 2.35
CA GLU A 387 13.13 13.83 3.06
C GLU A 387 13.72 14.13 4.45
N PRO A 388 13.80 15.42 4.85
CA PRO A 388 14.45 15.82 6.09
C PRO A 388 13.87 15.18 7.36
N TRP A 389 12.57 14.80 7.33
CA TRP A 389 11.93 14.18 8.49
C TRP A 389 12.47 12.78 8.77
N VAL A 390 12.97 12.03 7.77
CA VAL A 390 13.46 10.66 7.92
C VAL A 390 14.62 10.65 8.91
N VAL A 391 15.65 11.46 8.63
CA VAL A 391 16.85 11.60 9.48
C VAL A 391 16.49 12.17 10.86
N LYS A 392 15.59 13.17 10.91
CA LYS A 392 15.13 13.77 12.18
C LYS A 392 14.40 12.75 13.06
N TYR A 393 13.55 11.92 12.47
CA TYR A 393 12.77 10.92 13.21
C TYR A 393 13.62 9.73 13.62
N GLU A 394 14.57 9.30 12.79
CA GLU A 394 15.49 8.20 13.13
C GLU A 394 16.32 8.54 14.37
N LYS A 395 16.97 9.73 14.38
CA LYS A 395 17.81 10.22 15.48
C LYS A 395 17.06 10.49 16.80
N ARG A 396 15.72 10.47 16.78
CA ARG A 396 14.91 10.80 17.96
C ARG A 396 14.87 9.64 18.96
N ASN A 397 15.13 9.96 20.23
CA ASN A 397 15.12 9.00 21.34
C ASN A 397 13.79 8.25 21.48
N VAL A 398 13.85 6.97 21.86
CA VAL A 398 12.67 6.09 21.98
C VAL A 398 11.64 6.63 22.97
N VAL A 399 12.07 7.14 24.12
CA VAL A 399 11.15 7.76 25.12
C VAL A 399 10.39 8.94 24.50
N ARG A 400 11.08 9.77 23.71
CA ARG A 400 10.47 10.91 23.03
C ARG A 400 9.53 10.49 21.90
N LYS A 401 9.72 9.30 21.32
CA LYS A 401 8.78 8.66 20.38
C LYS A 401 7.55 8.09 21.10
N VAL A 402 7.69 7.57 22.32
CA VAL A 402 6.55 7.08 23.11
C VAL A 402 5.57 8.21 23.41
N PHE A 403 6.07 9.42 23.68
CA PHE A 403 5.27 10.62 23.95
C PHE A 403 5.27 11.59 22.75
N ASP A 404 5.13 11.04 21.54
CA ASP A 404 4.98 11.86 20.33
C ASP A 404 3.70 12.70 20.36
N ARG A 405 3.68 13.75 19.55
CA ARG A 405 2.50 14.58 19.37
C ARG A 405 1.32 13.70 18.96
N GLU A 406 0.16 13.99 19.53
CA GLU A 406 -1.08 13.29 19.29
C GLU A 406 -2.15 14.25 18.75
N ILE A 407 -3.04 13.73 17.90
CA ILE A 407 -4.12 14.48 17.27
C ILE A 407 -5.41 13.66 17.38
N TRP A 408 -6.52 14.36 17.55
CA TRP A 408 -7.86 13.80 17.60
C TRP A 408 -8.28 13.12 16.29
N ILE A 409 -8.87 11.93 16.40
CA ILE A 409 -9.44 11.18 15.28
C ILE A 409 -10.81 11.77 14.94
N GLN A 410 -10.89 12.46 13.79
CA GLN A 410 -12.13 13.08 13.34
C GLN A 410 -13.13 12.06 12.80
N GLU A 411 -12.63 11.02 12.11
CA GLU A 411 -13.47 10.00 11.47
C GLU A 411 -14.27 9.15 12.50
N PRO A 412 -15.62 9.27 12.55
CA PRO A 412 -16.44 8.52 13.48
C PRO A 412 -16.39 7.01 13.27
N ALA A 413 -16.32 6.53 12.01
CA ALA A 413 -16.30 5.10 11.74
C ALA A 413 -15.01 4.43 12.28
N LEU A 414 -13.88 5.14 12.21
CA LEU A 414 -12.62 4.66 12.77
C LEU A 414 -12.68 4.57 14.30
N ARG A 415 -13.31 5.55 14.97
CA ARG A 415 -13.52 5.50 16.42
C ARG A 415 -14.40 4.32 16.82
N GLN A 416 -15.50 4.07 16.11
CA GLN A 416 -16.36 2.91 16.38
C GLN A 416 -15.61 1.59 16.28
N ILE A 417 -14.71 1.44 15.31
CA ILE A 417 -13.84 0.25 15.21
C ILE A 417 -12.94 0.13 16.45
N GLN A 418 -12.30 1.23 16.86
CA GLN A 418 -11.45 1.23 18.05
C GLN A 418 -12.22 0.93 19.33
N ASP A 419 -13.43 1.49 19.49
CA ASP A 419 -14.32 1.25 20.62
C ASP A 419 -14.70 -0.23 20.69
N THR A 420 -15.10 -0.85 19.57
CA THR A 420 -15.40 -2.28 19.53
C THR A 420 -14.18 -3.13 19.88
N ILE A 421 -12.99 -2.79 19.39
CA ILE A 421 -11.76 -3.53 19.73
C ILE A 421 -11.43 -3.38 21.23
N PHE A 422 -11.62 -2.19 21.80
CA PHE A 422 -11.41 -1.95 23.22
C PHE A 422 -12.37 -2.75 24.09
N VAL A 423 -13.67 -2.76 23.76
CA VAL A 423 -14.67 -3.57 24.46
C VAL A 423 -14.32 -5.07 24.38
N GLN A 424 -13.90 -5.56 23.21
CA GLN A 424 -13.41 -6.94 23.06
C GLN A 424 -12.22 -7.23 24.00
N ALA A 425 -11.29 -6.28 24.14
CA ALA A 425 -10.13 -6.43 25.03
C ALA A 425 -10.54 -6.46 26.51
N ILE A 426 -11.50 -5.62 26.91
CA ILE A 426 -12.06 -5.63 28.27
C ILE A 426 -12.76 -6.96 28.55
N LEU A 427 -13.65 -7.43 27.67
CA LEU A 427 -14.35 -8.71 27.83
C LEU A 427 -13.37 -9.88 27.95
N ALA A 428 -12.35 -9.94 27.09
CA ALA A 428 -11.30 -10.96 27.17
C ALA A 428 -10.52 -10.88 28.50
N SER A 429 -10.23 -9.67 28.99
CA SER A 429 -9.50 -9.47 30.24
C SER A 429 -10.29 -9.85 31.48
N VAL A 430 -11.60 -9.58 31.51
CA VAL A 430 -12.47 -9.96 32.62
C VAL A 430 -12.60 -11.47 32.69
N LEU A 431 -12.75 -12.13 31.54
CA LEU A 431 -12.81 -13.60 31.47
C LEU A 431 -11.50 -14.24 31.92
N LEU A 432 -10.38 -13.88 31.31
CA LEU A 432 -9.07 -14.49 31.61
C LEU A 432 -8.57 -14.11 33.01
N GLY A 433 -8.66 -12.84 33.37
CA GLY A 433 -8.29 -12.34 34.69
C GLY A 433 -9.17 -12.93 35.79
N GLY A 434 -10.47 -13.09 35.53
CA GLY A 434 -11.42 -13.75 36.43
C GLY A 434 -11.06 -15.20 36.69
N ILE A 435 -10.73 -15.98 35.66
CA ILE A 435 -10.28 -17.38 35.79
C ILE A 435 -9.02 -17.46 36.66
N ILE A 436 -7.99 -16.66 36.36
CA ILE A 436 -6.73 -16.67 37.12
C ILE A 436 -6.97 -16.28 38.58
N THR A 437 -7.80 -15.26 38.83
CA THR A 437 -8.14 -14.84 40.19
C THR A 437 -8.91 -15.92 40.94
N ALA A 438 -9.85 -16.60 40.29
CA ALA A 438 -10.63 -17.68 40.89
C ALA A 438 -9.72 -18.83 41.34
N ILE A 439 -8.69 -19.15 40.56
CA ILE A 439 -7.65 -20.12 40.95
C ILE A 439 -7.00 -19.68 42.27
N PHE A 440 -6.47 -18.45 42.36
CA PHE A 440 -5.83 -17.94 43.58
C PHE A 440 -6.76 -17.93 44.81
N VAL A 441 -8.03 -17.60 44.62
CA VAL A 441 -9.03 -17.60 45.71
C VAL A 441 -9.33 -19.03 46.18
N ALA A 442 -9.31 -20.01 45.28
CA ALA A 442 -9.61 -21.42 45.59
C ALA A 442 -8.45 -22.17 46.28
N VAL A 443 -7.18 -21.80 46.02
CA VAL A 443 -6.02 -22.47 46.64
C VAL A 443 -6.07 -22.32 48.17
N PRO A 444 -5.79 -23.36 48.98
CA PRO A 444 -5.66 -23.22 50.44
C PRO A 444 -4.57 -22.21 50.85
N GLY A 445 -4.65 -21.63 52.05
CA GLY A 445 -3.62 -20.72 52.56
C GLY A 445 -2.33 -21.45 52.92
N GLY A 446 -1.18 -20.85 52.59
CA GLY A 446 0.13 -21.38 52.96
C GLY A 446 0.52 -21.11 54.41
N HIS A 447 0.01 -20.03 55.02
CA HIS A 447 0.28 -19.62 56.40
C HIS A 447 1.78 -19.44 56.74
N PHE A 448 2.57 -18.94 55.79
CA PHE A 448 4.02 -18.80 55.95
C PHE A 448 4.43 -17.51 56.69
N PHE A 449 3.63 -16.45 56.62
CA PHE A 449 3.87 -15.17 57.30
C PHE A 449 2.57 -14.38 57.51
#